data_AF-F4BR89-F1
#
_entry.id   AF-F4BR89-F1
#
_cell.length_a   1.000
_cell.length_b   1.000
_cell.length_c   1.000
_cell.angle_alpha   90.00
_cell.angle_beta   90.00
_cell.angle_gamma   90.00
#
_symmetry.space_group_name_H-M   'P 1'
#
loop_
_entity.id
_entity.type
_entity.pdbx_description
1 polymer ?
#
loop_
_entity_poly.entity_id
_entity_poly.type
_entity_poly.pdbx_seq_one_letter_code
_entity_poly.pdbx_strand_id
1 'polypeptide(L)'
;MKNKIYNKKTFWLGIFFLLLSLVSVRELIFFFDSMSGGEIVKVLMHLVFDTFVGFWLVQESLSYKQAKRAEQEKDEREELVNLKSANASIIIIQIASFILVIVAVIVWYLGRINGLIGAALIGSAVAFGIVFILTFFSQLVTYLYYYNKI
;
A
#
# COMPACT_ATOMS: atom_id res chain seq x y z
N MET A 1 -10.67 -21.55 2.12
CA MET A 1 -10.60 -21.00 0.75
C MET A 1 -9.18 -21.14 0.17
N LYS A 2 -8.98 -21.89 -0.92
CA LYS A 2 -7.70 -21.90 -1.67
C LYS A 2 -7.62 -20.63 -2.52
N ASN A 3 -7.12 -19.53 -1.96
CA ASN A 3 -6.86 -18.32 -2.74
C ASN A 3 -5.61 -18.54 -3.59
N LYS A 4 -5.81 -18.92 -4.85
CA LYS A 4 -4.73 -19.04 -5.85
C LYS A 4 -4.36 -17.64 -6.36
N ILE A 5 -3.08 -17.41 -6.61
CA ILE A 5 -2.65 -16.29 -7.46
C ILE A 5 -3.13 -16.61 -8.87
N TYR A 6 -4.22 -15.95 -9.28
CA TYR A 6 -4.88 -16.27 -10.55
C TYR A 6 -4.12 -15.67 -11.73
N ASN A 7 -3.58 -14.46 -11.56
CA ASN A 7 -2.76 -13.80 -12.56
C ASN A 7 -1.36 -13.48 -12.03
N LYS A 8 -0.45 -14.44 -12.16
CA LYS A 8 0.94 -14.28 -11.70
C LYS A 8 1.66 -13.10 -12.36
N LYS A 9 1.35 -12.78 -13.63
CA LYS A 9 1.98 -11.64 -14.32
C LYS A 9 1.58 -10.32 -13.67
N THR A 10 0.28 -10.12 -13.44
CA THR A 10 -0.24 -8.93 -12.78
C THR A 10 0.21 -8.82 -11.32
N PHE A 11 0.33 -9.94 -10.62
CA PHE A 11 0.87 -9.97 -9.25
C PHE A 11 2.32 -9.47 -9.18
N TRP A 12 3.20 -10.00 -10.05
CA TRP A 12 4.60 -9.56 -10.10
C TRP A 12 4.76 -8.11 -10.57
N LEU A 13 3.89 -7.63 -11.47
CA LEU A 13 3.82 -6.21 -11.83
C LEU A 13 3.45 -5.35 -10.62
N GLY A 14 2.47 -5.76 -9.82
CA GLY A 14 2.11 -5.04 -8.60
C GLY A 14 3.26 -4.98 -7.59
N ILE A 15 3.97 -6.09 -7.39
CA ILE A 15 5.19 -6.13 -6.56
C ILE A 15 6.26 -5.17 -7.11
N PHE A 16 6.47 -5.16 -8.43
CA PHE A 16 7.43 -4.27 -9.07
C PHE A 16 7.14 -2.79 -8.78
N PHE A 17 5.89 -2.35 -8.90
CA PHE A 17 5.49 -0.98 -8.55
C PHE A 17 5.72 -0.66 -7.07
N LEU A 18 5.44 -1.59 -6.17
CA LEU A 18 5.71 -1.39 -4.73
C LEU A 18 7.21 -1.28 -4.42
N LEU A 19 8.06 -2.00 -5.16
CA LEU A 19 9.51 -1.86 -5.06
C LEU A 19 9.99 -0.51 -5.58
N LEU A 20 9.38 0.03 -6.64
CA LEU A 20 9.67 1.40 -7.10
C LEU A 20 9.30 2.45 -6.05
N SER A 21 8.17 2.26 -5.36
CA SER A 21 7.75 3.14 -4.25
C SER A 21 8.79 3.21 -3.13
N LEU A 22 9.50 2.11 -2.83
CA LEU A 22 10.62 2.12 -1.88
C LEU A 22 11.81 2.98 -2.33
N VAL A 23 12.05 3.07 -3.64
CA VAL A 23 13.09 3.97 -4.19
C VAL A 23 12.70 5.42 -3.93
N SER A 24 11.43 5.78 -4.12
CA SER A 24 10.90 7.12 -3.82
C SER A 24 10.99 7.45 -2.32
N VAL A 25 10.74 6.49 -1.43
CA VAL A 25 10.96 6.65 0.02
C VAL A 25 12.44 6.90 0.33
N ARG A 26 13.35 6.12 -0.28
CA ARG A 26 14.79 6.31 -0.10
C ARG A 26 15.22 7.71 -0.52
N GLU A 27 14.77 8.18 -1.68
CA GLU A 27 15.10 9.52 -2.17
C GLU A 27 14.65 10.62 -1.19
N LEU A 28 13.43 10.51 -0.67
CA LEU A 28 12.91 11.44 0.34
C LEU A 28 13.62 11.36 1.70
N ILE A 29 14.27 10.25 2.05
CA ILE A 29 15.02 10.15 3.32
C ILE A 29 16.44 10.70 3.18
N PHE A 30 17.12 10.38 2.08
CA PHE A 30 18.56 10.64 1.95
C PHE A 30 18.90 11.95 1.22
N PHE A 31 18.02 12.45 0.35
CA PHE A 31 18.32 13.60 -0.51
C PHE A 31 17.40 14.79 -0.27
N PHE A 32 16.54 14.73 0.75
CA PHE A 32 15.56 15.76 1.06
C PHE A 32 16.16 17.17 1.14
N ASP A 33 17.23 17.34 1.92
CA ASP A 33 17.85 18.65 2.16
C ASP A 33 18.51 19.24 0.89
N SER A 34 18.80 18.39 -0.09
CA SER A 34 19.41 18.79 -1.36
C SER A 34 18.41 19.03 -2.49
N MET A 35 17.12 18.70 -2.27
CA MET A 35 16.09 18.78 -3.30
C MET A 35 15.37 20.13 -3.27
N SER A 36 15.08 20.65 -4.47
CA SER A 36 14.16 21.76 -4.63
C SER A 36 12.71 21.34 -4.30
N GLY A 37 11.87 22.31 -3.94
CA GLY A 37 10.46 22.04 -3.64
C GLY A 37 9.72 21.32 -4.77
N GLY A 38 10.04 21.63 -6.03
CA GLY A 38 9.45 20.95 -7.20
C GLY A 38 9.89 19.48 -7.33
N GLU A 39 11.14 19.17 -7.00
CA GLU A 39 11.65 17.79 -7.02
C GLU A 39 10.99 16.97 -5.91
N ILE A 40 10.81 17.54 -4.71
CA ILE A 40 10.10 16.89 -3.61
C ILE A 40 8.67 16.53 -4.03
N VAL A 41 7.93 17.46 -4.66
CA VAL A 41 6.58 17.18 -5.18
C VAL A 41 6.61 16.04 -6.19
N LYS A 42 7.57 16.04 -7.11
CA LYS A 42 7.70 15.02 -8.14
C LYS A 42 7.94 13.62 -7.54
N VAL A 43 8.81 13.51 -6.54
CA VAL A 43 9.09 12.25 -5.85
C VAL A 43 7.87 11.79 -5.04
N LEU A 44 7.17 12.70 -4.36
CA LEU A 44 5.93 12.39 -3.64
C LEU A 44 4.81 11.91 -4.58
N MET A 45 4.69 12.51 -5.78
CA MET A 45 3.73 12.03 -6.79
C MET A 45 4.05 10.62 -7.26
N HIS A 46 5.33 10.32 -7.53
CA HIS A 46 5.76 8.95 -7.87
C HIS A 46 5.46 7.98 -6.72
N LEU A 47 5.78 8.36 -5.48
CA LEU A 47 5.48 7.55 -4.30
C LEU A 47 3.99 7.18 -4.20
N VAL A 48 3.09 8.16 -4.34
CA VAL A 48 1.64 7.93 -4.28
C VAL A 48 1.17 7.06 -5.44
N PHE A 49 1.62 7.36 -6.66
CA PHE A 49 1.23 6.63 -7.87
C PHE A 49 1.68 5.17 -7.81
N ASP A 50 2.96 4.92 -7.56
CA ASP A 50 3.55 3.59 -7.53
C ASP A 50 2.94 2.74 -6.41
N THR A 51 2.70 3.34 -5.24
CA THR A 51 2.05 2.66 -4.11
C THR A 51 0.61 2.28 -4.43
N PHE A 52 -0.16 3.18 -5.05
CA PHE A 52 -1.56 2.93 -5.39
C PHE A 52 -1.70 1.89 -6.50
N VAL A 53 -0.95 2.05 -7.59
CA VAL A 53 -0.96 1.12 -8.73
C VAL A 53 -0.47 -0.26 -8.31
N GLY A 54 0.62 -0.32 -7.52
CA GLY A 54 1.15 -1.56 -7.00
C GLY A 54 0.13 -2.30 -6.12
N PHE A 55 -0.53 -1.59 -5.20
CA PHE A 55 -1.58 -2.15 -4.36
C PHE A 55 -2.76 -2.68 -5.19
N TRP A 56 -3.26 -1.86 -6.13
CA TRP A 56 -4.38 -2.22 -7.00
C TRP A 56 -4.10 -3.51 -7.79
N LEU A 57 -2.93 -3.58 -8.44
CA LEU A 57 -2.55 -4.74 -9.25
C LEU A 57 -2.38 -6.01 -8.41
N VAL A 58 -1.85 -5.92 -7.19
CA VAL A 58 -1.77 -7.09 -6.31
C VAL A 58 -3.17 -7.54 -5.90
N GLN A 59 -4.04 -6.63 -5.45
CA GLN A 59 -5.43 -6.96 -5.10
C GLN A 59 -6.18 -7.61 -6.27
N GLU A 60 -6.05 -7.03 -7.47
CA GLU A 60 -6.67 -7.55 -8.70
C GLU A 60 -6.11 -8.94 -9.06
N SER A 61 -4.80 -9.15 -8.96
CA SER A 61 -4.18 -10.45 -9.28
C SER A 61 -4.59 -11.59 -8.34
N LEU A 62 -4.98 -11.23 -7.11
CA LEU A 62 -5.53 -12.13 -6.10
C LEU A 62 -7.05 -12.30 -6.25
N SER A 63 -7.71 -11.42 -7.00
CA SER A 63 -9.15 -11.40 -7.28
C SER A 63 -9.45 -11.75 -8.74
N TYR A 64 -9.68 -13.02 -9.07
CA TYR A 64 -10.14 -13.38 -10.44
C TYR A 64 -11.62 -13.10 -10.71
N LYS A 65 -12.34 -12.71 -9.65
CA LYS A 65 -13.77 -12.88 -9.40
C LYS A 65 -13.86 -12.94 -7.88
N GLN A 66 -14.99 -12.58 -7.30
CA GLN A 66 -15.50 -13.16 -6.05
C GLN A 66 -15.78 -14.70 -6.21
N ALA A 67 -14.84 -15.45 -6.80
CA ALA A 67 -14.93 -16.85 -7.23
C ALA A 67 -16.13 -17.26 -8.15
N LYS A 68 -16.73 -16.41 -9.00
CA LYS A 68 -17.94 -16.68 -9.85
C LYS A 68 -19.23 -16.89 -9.03
N ARG A 69 -19.20 -17.73 -8.02
CA ARG A 69 -20.27 -18.24 -7.17
C ARG A 69 -19.43 -18.97 -6.08
N ALA A 70 -19.64 -18.85 -4.78
CA ALA A 70 -20.90 -19.24 -4.14
C ALA A 70 -21.52 -20.54 -4.73
N GLU A 71 -20.77 -21.33 -5.50
CA GLU A 71 -21.18 -22.59 -6.10
C GLU A 71 -20.50 -23.64 -5.22
N GLN A 72 -21.10 -24.23 -4.19
CA GLN A 72 -22.45 -24.28 -3.69
C GLN A 72 -22.28 -24.54 -2.19
N GLU A 73 -23.05 -23.89 -1.32
CA GLU A 73 -23.42 -24.35 0.03
C GLU A 73 -22.44 -25.33 0.73
N LYS A 74 -21.50 -24.84 1.54
CA LYS A 74 -20.70 -25.52 2.62
C LYS A 74 -19.38 -24.73 2.77
N ASP A 75 -19.17 -23.79 3.69
CA ASP A 75 -19.35 -23.85 5.14
C ASP A 75 -19.37 -22.41 5.71
N GLU A 76 -20.54 -21.94 6.16
CA GLU A 76 -20.75 -20.60 6.73
C GLU A 76 -20.03 -20.35 8.08
N ARG A 77 -19.34 -21.37 8.63
CA ARG A 77 -18.67 -21.29 9.94
C ARG A 77 -17.16 -21.14 9.89
N GLU A 78 -16.48 -21.50 8.79
CA GLU A 78 -15.03 -21.26 8.65
C GLU A 78 -14.72 -19.78 8.32
N GLU A 79 -15.69 -19.06 7.75
CA GLU A 79 -15.60 -17.65 7.35
C GLU A 79 -15.72 -16.68 8.54
N LEU A 80 -16.25 -17.13 9.67
CA LEU A 80 -16.41 -16.32 10.88
C LEU A 80 -15.18 -16.33 11.81
N VAL A 81 -14.30 -17.33 11.69
CA VAL A 81 -13.16 -17.53 12.60
C VAL A 81 -11.83 -17.05 11.98
N ASN A 82 -11.72 -17.00 10.65
CA ASN A 82 -10.53 -16.49 9.97
C ASN A 82 -10.64 -14.97 9.72
N LEU A 83 -10.01 -14.17 10.58
CA LEU A 83 -9.40 -12.87 10.22
C LEU A 83 -10.30 -11.63 9.98
N LYS A 84 -11.59 -11.63 10.34
CA LYS A 84 -12.48 -10.48 10.02
C LYS A 84 -12.10 -9.16 10.70
N SER A 85 -11.60 -9.17 11.94
CA SER A 85 -11.16 -7.92 12.57
C SER A 85 -9.76 -7.50 12.13
N ALA A 86 -8.76 -8.39 12.21
CA ALA A 86 -7.38 -8.05 11.90
C ALA A 86 -7.16 -7.65 10.42
N ASN A 87 -7.75 -8.36 9.46
CA ASN A 87 -7.58 -8.02 8.05
C ASN A 87 -8.37 -6.76 7.66
N ALA A 88 -9.58 -6.59 8.21
CA ALA A 88 -10.34 -5.35 8.01
C ALA A 88 -9.64 -4.15 8.65
N SER A 89 -9.10 -4.30 9.86
CA SER A 89 -8.32 -3.25 10.53
C SER A 89 -7.06 -2.89 9.75
N ILE A 90 -6.35 -3.87 9.17
CA ILE A 90 -5.18 -3.57 8.33
C ILE A 90 -5.58 -2.82 7.05
N ILE A 91 -6.66 -3.21 6.39
CA ILE A 91 -7.18 -2.49 5.21
C ILE A 91 -7.59 -1.07 5.58
N ILE A 92 -8.24 -0.88 6.73
CA ILE A 92 -8.60 0.46 7.24
C ILE A 92 -7.34 1.29 7.51
N ILE A 93 -6.31 0.71 8.12
CA ILE A 93 -5.02 1.38 8.37
C ILE A 93 -4.34 1.77 7.06
N GLN A 94 -4.39 0.92 6.03
CA GLN A 94 -3.85 1.22 4.71
C GLN A 94 -4.59 2.39 4.06
N ILE A 95 -5.93 2.37 4.02
CA ILE A 95 -6.74 3.46 3.47
C ILE A 95 -6.49 4.77 4.23
N ALA A 96 -6.49 4.71 5.56
CA ALA A 96 -6.22 5.88 6.40
C ALA A 96 -4.82 6.44 6.17
N SER A 97 -3.79 5.59 6.13
CA SER A 97 -2.41 6.00 5.87
C SER A 97 -2.28 6.64 4.49
N PHE A 98 -2.91 6.06 3.47
CA PHE A 98 -2.91 6.60 2.12
C PHE A 98 -3.56 7.99 2.04
N ILE A 99 -4.72 8.16 2.68
CA ILE A 99 -5.39 9.48 2.77
C ILE A 99 -4.49 10.49 3.48
N LEU A 100 -3.84 10.09 4.58
CA LEU A 100 -2.96 10.97 5.35
C LEU A 100 -1.74 11.41 4.54
N VAL A 101 -1.15 10.52 3.72
CA VAL A 101 -0.08 10.89 2.79
C VAL A 101 -0.57 11.94 1.80
N ILE A 102 -1.72 11.72 1.15
CA ILE A 102 -2.28 12.69 0.17
C ILE A 102 -2.53 14.05 0.82
N VAL A 103 -3.15 14.07 2.00
CA VAL A 103 -3.44 15.31 2.73
C VAL A 103 -2.14 16.04 3.09
N ALA A 104 -1.13 15.34 3.61
CA ALA A 104 0.15 15.94 3.98
C ALA A 104 0.85 16.58 2.76
N VAL A 105 0.83 15.92 1.60
CA VAL A 105 1.42 16.45 0.36
C VAL A 105 0.65 17.68 -0.14
N ILE A 106 -0.69 17.64 -0.15
CA ILE A 106 -1.52 18.76 -0.61
C ILE A 106 -1.36 19.98 0.28
N VAL A 107 -1.42 19.80 1.60
CA VAL A 107 -1.27 20.89 2.58
C VAL A 107 0.11 21.53 2.46
N TRP A 108 1.15 20.71 2.33
CA TRP A 108 2.50 21.22 2.16
C TRP A 108 2.65 22.01 0.84
N TYR A 109 2.13 21.48 -0.27
CA TYR A 109 2.23 22.11 -1.59
C TYR A 109 1.45 23.43 -1.70
N LEU A 110 0.18 23.43 -1.27
CA LEU A 110 -0.69 24.62 -1.34
C LEU A 110 -0.27 25.70 -0.35
N GLY A 111 0.14 25.30 0.85
CA GLY A 111 0.56 26.24 1.87
C GLY A 111 1.97 26.81 1.68
N ARG A 112 2.77 26.25 0.74
CA ARG A 112 4.21 26.52 0.59
C ARG A 112 4.92 26.59 1.94
N ILE A 113 4.55 25.69 2.84
CA ILE A 113 4.96 25.73 4.24
C ILE A 113 6.42 25.31 4.29
N ASN A 114 7.30 26.26 4.55
CA ASN A 114 8.75 26.05 4.62
C ASN A 114 9.24 26.05 6.08
N GLY A 115 10.44 25.53 6.30
CA GLY A 115 11.03 25.40 7.63
C GLY A 115 10.50 24.19 8.41
N LEU A 116 10.52 24.26 9.75
CA LEU A 116 10.25 23.11 10.63
C LEU A 116 8.89 22.44 10.37
N ILE A 117 7.85 23.23 10.10
CA ILE A 117 6.49 22.73 9.87
C ILE A 117 6.40 22.00 8.52
N GLY A 118 7.10 22.49 7.49
CA GLY A 118 7.17 21.83 6.19
C GLY A 118 7.91 20.50 6.26
N ALA A 119 9.05 20.50 6.94
CA ALA A 119 9.82 19.28 7.19
C ALA A 119 9.00 18.25 8.00
N ALA A 120 8.22 18.69 8.99
CA ALA A 120 7.34 17.82 9.77
C ALA A 120 6.21 17.22 8.92
N LEU A 121 5.61 17.99 8.01
CA LEU A 121 4.57 17.50 7.09
C LEU A 121 5.11 16.42 6.15
N ILE A 122 6.29 16.63 5.56
CA ILE A 122 6.90 15.67 4.65
C ILE A 122 7.36 14.43 5.41
N GLY A 123 7.97 14.62 6.58
CA GLY A 123 8.31 13.52 7.49
C GLY A 123 7.10 12.67 7.86
N SER A 124 5.94 13.29 8.08
CA SER A 124 4.69 12.57 8.34
C SER A 124 4.21 11.78 7.11
N ALA A 125 4.31 12.35 5.90
CA ALA A 125 3.95 11.67 4.66
C ALA A 125 4.84 10.44 4.41
N VAL A 126 6.15 10.58 4.64
CA VAL A 126 7.09 9.46 4.55
C VAL A 126 6.77 8.38 5.58
N ALA A 127 6.51 8.77 6.85
CA ALA A 127 6.17 7.83 7.90
C ALA A 127 4.90 7.02 7.59
N PHE A 128 3.81 7.68 7.16
CA PHE A 128 2.57 7.00 6.76
C PHE A 128 2.76 6.13 5.51
N GLY A 129 3.59 6.56 4.55
CA GLY A 129 3.98 5.75 3.40
C GLY A 129 4.68 4.44 3.82
N ILE A 130 5.61 4.51 4.77
CA ILE A 130 6.29 3.32 5.31
C ILE A 130 5.30 2.40 6.02
N VAL A 131 4.40 2.94 6.85
CA VAL A 131 3.35 2.15 7.53
C VAL A 131 2.46 1.43 6.51
N PHE A 132 2.09 2.09 5.43
CA PHE A 132 1.34 1.47 4.33
C PHE A 132 2.11 0.28 3.72
N ILE A 133 3.38 0.47 3.38
CA ILE A 133 4.21 -0.58 2.77
C ILE A 133 4.38 -1.77 3.73
N LEU A 134 4.67 -1.52 5.01
CA LEU A 134 4.88 -2.58 6.00
C LEU A 134 3.61 -3.40 6.25
N THR A 135 2.47 -2.73 6.41
CA THR A 135 1.18 -3.41 6.60
C THR A 135 0.79 -4.24 5.39
N PHE A 136 1.10 -3.74 4.18
CA PHE A 136 0.91 -4.48 2.95
C PHE A 136 1.82 -5.71 2.83
N PHE A 137 3.12 -5.57 3.09
CA PHE A 137 4.05 -6.69 3.08
C PHE A 137 3.66 -7.76 4.10
N SER A 138 3.19 -7.36 5.29
CA SER A 138 2.69 -8.28 6.31
C SER A 138 1.50 -9.11 5.80
N GLN A 139 0.53 -8.48 5.12
CA GLN A 139 -0.58 -9.20 4.48
C GLN A 139 -0.11 -10.16 3.39
N LEU A 140 0.83 -9.73 2.54
CA LEU A 140 1.37 -10.53 1.44
C LEU A 140 2.14 -11.76 1.95
N VAL A 141 3.00 -11.58 2.96
CA VAL A 141 3.75 -12.68 3.60
C VAL A 141 2.81 -13.66 4.27
N THR A 142 1.82 -13.15 5.03
CA THR A 142 0.79 -13.99 5.66
C THR A 142 0.05 -14.80 4.60
N TYR A 143 -0.32 -14.17 3.50
CA TYR A 143 -0.96 -14.82 2.35
C TYR A 143 -0.09 -15.94 1.76
N LEU A 144 1.19 -15.68 1.47
CA LEU A 144 2.11 -16.68 0.91
C LEU A 144 2.39 -17.84 1.88
N TYR A 145 2.49 -17.57 3.18
CA TYR A 145 2.71 -18.58 4.20
C TYR A 145 1.56 -19.60 4.27
N TYR A 146 0.32 -19.11 4.33
CA TYR A 146 -0.85 -19.99 4.32
C TYR A 146 -1.07 -20.67 2.97
N TYR A 147 -0.63 -20.06 1.86
CA TYR A 147 -0.67 -20.69 0.54
C TYR A 147 0.27 -21.89 0.39
N ASN A 148 1.50 -21.82 0.92
CA ASN A 148 2.48 -22.91 0.78
C ASN A 148 2.28 -24.08 1.76
N LYS A 149 1.42 -23.93 2.77
CA LYS A 149 1.19 -24.95 3.80
C LYS A 149 -0.05 -25.84 3.53
N ILE A 150 -0.74 -25.64 2.40
CA ILE A 150 -1.99 -26.34 1.97
C ILE A 150 -1.80 -26.94 0.58
#